data_AF-A0A327J2U2-F1
#
_entry.id   AF-A0A327J2U2-F1
#
_cell.length_a   1.000
_cell.length_b   1.000
_cell.length_c   1.000
_cell.angle_alpha   90.00
_cell.angle_beta   90.00
_cell.angle_gamma   90.00
#
_symmetry.space_group_name_H-M   'P 1'
#
loop_
_entity.id
_entity.type
_entity.pdbx_description
1 polymer ?
#
loop_
_entity_poly.entity_id
_entity_poly.type
_entity_poly.pdbx_seq_one_letter_code
_entity_poly.pdbx_strand_id
1 'polypeptide(L)'
;MKSENKPIIKEKSSKMVSDFLEKANLHKKDFAEMIGVTLSYVYNLIDNTIPFSTRGTTLERIATVMEIEPEMFDEYKIPQEPIMVDEAVEVLKDNLRKKQLSVVNFLKAFPRKKRLDMVDVLRGAMPIPLDFKELSMIGQVLDLSTEEIYAIWENRVKQVLESSGMNIYSNAALVNSMFDCAKKYIDLKENN
;
A
#
# COMPACT_ATOMS: atom_id res chain seq x y z
N MET A 1 9.93 43.27 -11.91
CA MET A 1 9.72 42.13 -12.84
C MET A 1 8.45 41.44 -12.42
N LYS A 2 7.42 41.40 -13.27
CA LYS A 2 6.18 40.67 -13.00
C LYS A 2 6.47 39.18 -13.16
N SER A 3 6.36 38.41 -12.09
CA SER A 3 6.39 36.95 -12.16
C SER A 3 5.10 36.50 -12.86
N GLU A 4 5.23 36.05 -14.10
CA GLU A 4 4.17 35.31 -14.78
C GLU A 4 4.00 33.97 -14.06
N ASN A 5 3.12 33.94 -13.06
CA ASN A 5 2.52 32.69 -12.60
C ASN A 5 1.72 32.14 -13.78
N LYS A 6 2.35 31.31 -14.61
CA LYS A 6 1.62 30.44 -15.52
C LYS A 6 0.65 29.63 -14.65
N PRO A 7 -0.67 29.74 -14.86
CA PRO A 7 -1.61 28.90 -14.14
C PRO A 7 -1.22 27.45 -14.45
N ILE A 8 -0.93 26.68 -13.41
CA ILE A 8 -0.78 25.23 -13.55
C ILE A 8 -2.14 24.76 -14.02
N ILE A 9 -2.26 24.45 -15.31
CA ILE A 9 -3.48 23.87 -15.87
C ILE A 9 -3.58 22.50 -15.24
N LYS A 10 -4.36 22.39 -14.17
CA LYS A 10 -4.59 21.12 -13.49
C LYS A 10 -5.43 20.27 -14.44
N GLU A 11 -4.87 19.13 -14.83
CA GLU A 11 -5.52 18.19 -15.72
C GLU A 11 -6.76 17.61 -15.03
N LYS A 12 -7.85 17.38 -15.78
CA LYS A 12 -9.06 16.78 -15.19
C LYS A 12 -8.75 15.39 -14.65
N SER A 13 -9.27 15.06 -13.46
CA SER A 13 -9.13 13.75 -12.80
C SER A 13 -9.41 12.56 -13.73
N SER A 14 -10.45 12.66 -14.57
CA SER A 14 -10.80 11.66 -15.60
C SER A 14 -9.71 11.43 -16.63
N LYS A 15 -9.08 12.52 -17.11
CA LYS A 15 -7.98 12.46 -18.06
C LYS A 15 -6.71 11.89 -17.42
N MET A 16 -6.39 12.29 -16.18
CA MET A 16 -5.25 11.72 -15.44
C MET A 16 -5.35 10.20 -15.31
N VAL A 17 -6.53 9.67 -14.96
CA VAL A 17 -6.74 8.22 -14.89
C VAL A 17 -6.64 7.57 -16.27
N SER A 18 -7.23 8.16 -17.30
CA SER A 18 -7.14 7.62 -18.67
C SER A 18 -5.70 7.50 -19.14
N ASP A 19 -4.94 8.59 -19.04
CA ASP A 19 -3.54 8.65 -19.45
C ASP A 19 -2.67 7.65 -18.66
N PHE A 20 -2.95 7.48 -17.37
CA PHE A 20 -2.27 6.48 -16.55
C PHE A 20 -2.55 5.06 -17.04
N LEU A 21 -3.82 4.70 -17.29
CA LEU A 21 -4.17 3.34 -17.73
C LEU A 21 -3.53 3.00 -19.07
N GLU A 22 -3.44 3.97 -19.98
CA GLU A 22 -2.73 3.81 -21.25
C GLU A 22 -1.24 3.63 -21.05
N LYS A 23 -0.58 4.52 -20.30
CA LYS A 23 0.87 4.45 -20.02
C LYS A 23 1.27 3.17 -19.30
N ALA A 24 0.47 2.73 -18.33
CA ALA A 24 0.71 1.51 -17.56
C ALA A 24 0.29 0.22 -18.30
N ASN A 25 -0.30 0.33 -19.49
CA ASN A 25 -0.92 -0.77 -20.23
C ASN A 25 -1.83 -1.61 -19.29
N LEU A 26 -2.66 -0.94 -18.50
CA LEU A 26 -3.48 -1.55 -17.46
C LEU A 26 -4.93 -1.68 -17.93
N HIS A 27 -5.42 -2.91 -17.94
CA HIS A 27 -6.81 -3.17 -18.31
C HIS A 27 -7.77 -2.61 -17.25
N LYS A 28 -8.83 -1.92 -17.69
CA LYS A 28 -9.83 -1.26 -16.83
C LYS A 28 -10.44 -2.20 -15.78
N LYS A 29 -10.60 -3.48 -16.11
CA LYS A 29 -11.07 -4.51 -15.17
C LYS A 29 -10.09 -4.78 -14.03
N ASP A 30 -8.80 -4.94 -14.33
CA ASP A 30 -7.80 -5.15 -13.28
C ASP A 30 -7.67 -3.90 -12.41
N PHE A 31 -7.74 -2.70 -13.00
CA PHE A 31 -7.78 -1.45 -12.25
C PHE A 31 -9.00 -1.36 -11.31
N ALA A 32 -10.20 -1.68 -11.81
CA ALA A 32 -11.42 -1.69 -11.01
C ALA A 32 -11.30 -2.62 -9.78
N GLU A 33 -10.73 -3.81 -9.97
CA GLU A 33 -10.47 -4.78 -8.90
C GLU A 33 -9.45 -4.23 -7.88
N MET A 34 -8.37 -3.57 -8.33
CA MET A 34 -7.35 -2.99 -7.46
C MET A 34 -7.89 -1.87 -6.56
N ILE A 35 -8.82 -1.05 -7.04
CA ILE A 35 -9.40 0.05 -6.26
C ILE A 35 -10.73 -0.31 -5.57
N GLY A 36 -11.23 -1.52 -5.79
CA GLY A 36 -12.42 -2.05 -5.12
C GLY A 36 -13.73 -1.44 -5.61
N VAL A 37 -13.84 -1.18 -6.91
CA VAL A 37 -15.05 -0.61 -7.55
C VAL A 37 -15.52 -1.47 -8.73
N THR A 38 -16.67 -1.15 -9.31
CA THR A 38 -17.19 -1.87 -10.47
C THR A 38 -16.48 -1.44 -11.76
N LEU A 39 -16.40 -2.36 -12.74
CA LEU A 39 -15.87 -2.02 -14.07
C LEU A 39 -16.67 -0.89 -14.75
N SER A 40 -17.99 -0.89 -14.59
CA SER A 40 -18.87 0.17 -15.11
C SER A 40 -18.50 1.55 -14.52
N TYR A 41 -18.17 1.60 -13.23
CA TYR A 41 -17.70 2.84 -12.60
C TYR A 41 -16.42 3.36 -13.27
N VAL A 42 -15.45 2.49 -13.56
CA VAL A 42 -14.20 2.89 -14.25
C VAL A 42 -14.46 3.44 -15.65
N TYR A 43 -15.34 2.82 -16.44
CA TYR A 43 -15.72 3.37 -17.75
C TYR A 43 -16.33 4.77 -17.63
N ASN A 44 -17.29 4.93 -16.72
CA ASN A 44 -17.97 6.21 -16.53
C ASN A 44 -17.04 7.32 -16.01
N LEU A 45 -16.03 6.97 -15.21
CA LEU A 45 -15.00 7.90 -14.75
C LEU A 45 -14.15 8.42 -15.91
N ILE A 46 -13.69 7.52 -16.79
CA ILE A 46 -12.81 7.87 -17.92
C ILE A 46 -13.57 8.67 -18.98
N ASP A 47 -14.80 8.25 -19.28
CA ASP A 47 -15.66 8.92 -20.26
C ASP A 47 -16.26 10.24 -19.72
N ASN A 48 -15.97 10.57 -18.45
CA ASN A 48 -16.43 11.76 -17.76
C ASN A 48 -17.98 11.91 -17.80
N THR A 49 -18.69 10.78 -17.78
CA THR A 49 -20.16 10.71 -17.81
C THR A 49 -20.78 10.85 -16.42
N ILE A 50 -19.98 10.61 -15.37
CA ILE A 50 -20.33 10.83 -13.97
C ILE A 50 -19.28 11.71 -13.30
N PRO A 51 -19.63 12.44 -12.22
CA PRO A 51 -18.63 13.12 -11.40
C PRO A 51 -17.70 12.11 -10.72
N PHE A 52 -16.45 12.53 -10.50
CA PHE A 52 -15.46 11.76 -9.76
C PHE A 52 -15.91 11.53 -8.31
N SER A 53 -15.33 10.51 -7.65
CA SER A 53 -15.70 10.21 -6.27
C SER A 53 -15.39 11.39 -5.35
N THR A 54 -16.29 11.69 -4.43
CA THR A 54 -15.99 12.57 -3.28
C THR A 54 -15.60 11.77 -2.03
N ARG A 55 -15.56 10.44 -2.12
CA ARG A 55 -15.13 9.56 -1.02
C ARG A 55 -13.61 9.49 -1.01
N GLY A 56 -13.00 9.94 0.09
CA GLY A 56 -11.54 9.94 0.27
C GLY A 56 -10.91 8.57 0.01
N THR A 57 -11.51 7.49 0.54
CA THR A 57 -11.01 6.12 0.37
C THR A 57 -10.89 5.69 -1.10
N THR A 58 -11.84 6.05 -1.95
CA THR A 58 -11.78 5.72 -3.39
C THR A 58 -10.64 6.48 -4.06
N LEU A 59 -10.49 7.77 -3.76
CA LEU A 59 -9.44 8.61 -4.32
C LEU A 59 -8.06 8.19 -3.85
N GLU A 60 -7.89 7.86 -2.57
CA GLU A 60 -6.64 7.37 -2.01
C GLU A 60 -6.22 6.03 -2.62
N ARG A 61 -7.17 5.11 -2.85
CA ARG A 61 -6.89 3.84 -3.55
C ARG A 61 -6.45 4.07 -4.99
N ILE A 62 -7.14 4.96 -5.70
CA ILE A 62 -6.75 5.37 -7.06
C ILE A 62 -5.34 5.98 -7.05
N ALA A 63 -5.10 6.94 -6.17
CA ALA A 63 -3.83 7.65 -6.01
C ALA A 63 -2.68 6.67 -5.72
N THR A 64 -2.91 5.70 -4.83
CA THR A 64 -1.95 4.65 -4.48
C THR A 64 -1.60 3.78 -5.68
N VAL A 65 -2.59 3.32 -6.45
CA VAL A 65 -2.35 2.50 -7.66
C VAL A 65 -1.61 3.31 -8.73
N MET A 66 -1.89 4.62 -8.81
CA MET A 66 -1.28 5.56 -9.74
C MET A 66 0.08 6.11 -9.29
N GLU A 67 0.52 5.82 -8.07
CA GLU A 67 1.74 6.34 -7.47
C GLU A 67 1.79 7.88 -7.45
N ILE A 68 0.66 8.50 -7.12
CA ILE A 68 0.51 9.96 -6.95
C ILE A 68 -0.09 10.30 -5.58
N GLU A 69 0.02 11.55 -5.18
CA GLU A 69 -0.64 12.05 -3.97
C GLU A 69 -2.16 12.22 -4.18
N PRO A 70 -3.01 11.90 -3.19
CA PRO A 70 -4.46 12.08 -3.28
C PRO A 70 -4.89 13.52 -3.60
N GLU A 71 -4.15 14.54 -3.16
CA GLU A 71 -4.38 15.97 -3.38
C GLU A 71 -4.31 16.38 -4.86
N MET A 72 -3.75 15.51 -5.71
CA MET A 72 -3.78 15.70 -7.15
C MET A 72 -5.20 15.63 -7.72
N PHE A 73 -6.14 14.97 -7.02
CA PHE A 73 -7.56 15.00 -7.36
C PHE A 73 -8.25 16.23 -6.78
N ASP A 74 -8.95 16.99 -7.63
CA ASP A 74 -9.72 18.17 -7.20
C ASP A 74 -10.86 17.82 -6.25
N GLU A 75 -11.36 16.59 -6.34
CA GLU A 75 -12.43 16.08 -5.51
C GLU A 75 -11.94 15.61 -4.13
N TYR A 76 -10.62 15.52 -3.92
CA TYR A 76 -10.06 15.07 -2.65
C TYR A 76 -10.25 16.11 -1.57
N LYS A 77 -10.77 15.64 -0.43
CA LYS A 77 -10.91 16.45 0.78
C LYS A 77 -9.86 15.98 1.78
N ILE A 78 -8.92 16.85 2.08
CA ILE A 78 -7.86 16.60 3.05
C ILE A 78 -8.52 16.25 4.40
N PRO A 79 -8.20 15.08 4.98
CA PRO A 79 -8.66 14.70 6.30
C PRO A 79 -8.25 15.75 7.34
N GLN A 80 -9.16 16.06 8.27
CA GLN A 80 -8.87 17.01 9.35
C GLN A 80 -7.94 16.40 10.41
N GLU A 81 -7.98 15.07 10.56
CA GLU A 81 -7.11 14.33 11.47
C GLU A 81 -5.90 13.76 10.70
N PRO A 82 -4.69 13.86 11.26
CA PRO A 82 -3.51 13.27 10.65
C PRO A 82 -3.66 11.75 10.58
N ILE A 83 -3.41 11.18 9.40
CA ILE A 83 -3.37 9.73 9.22
C ILE A 83 -2.06 9.22 9.83
N MET A 84 -2.17 8.43 10.89
CA MET A 84 -1.03 7.73 11.46
C MET A 84 -0.71 6.51 10.58
N VAL A 85 0.38 6.60 9.83
CA VAL A 85 0.87 5.46 9.03
C VAL A 85 1.81 4.62 9.89
N ASP A 86 1.61 3.30 9.86
CA ASP A 86 2.46 2.33 10.53
C ASP A 86 3.88 2.38 9.93
N GLU A 87 4.91 2.48 10.77
CA GLU A 87 6.33 2.52 10.35
C GLU A 87 6.70 1.34 9.45
N ALA A 88 6.12 0.16 9.69
CA ALA A 88 6.39 -1.03 8.90
C ALA A 88 5.83 -0.93 7.47
N VAL A 89 4.78 -0.11 7.25
CA VAL A 89 4.28 0.21 5.91
C VAL A 89 5.25 1.14 5.17
N GLU A 90 5.90 2.08 5.87
CA GLU A 90 6.92 2.92 5.24
C GLU A 90 8.15 2.12 4.83
N VAL A 91 8.58 1.16 5.66
CA VAL A 91 9.63 0.19 5.29
C VAL A 91 9.24 -0.59 4.02
N LEU A 92 7.98 -1.01 3.89
CA LEU A 92 7.49 -1.68 2.70
C LEU A 92 7.60 -0.79 1.45
N LYS A 93 7.14 0.46 1.54
CA LYS A 93 7.22 1.44 0.44
C LYS A 93 8.66 1.75 0.05
N ASP A 94 9.56 1.86 1.02
CA ASP A 94 11.00 2.04 0.76
C ASP A 94 11.59 0.88 -0.04
N ASN A 95 11.23 -0.36 0.30
CA ASN A 95 11.69 -1.53 -0.45
C ASN A 95 11.14 -1.54 -1.88
N LEU A 96 9.87 -1.16 -2.09
CA LEU A 96 9.30 -0.98 -3.43
C LEU A 96 10.10 0.05 -4.25
N ARG A 97 10.38 1.22 -3.66
CA ARG A 97 11.17 2.29 -4.30
C ARG A 97 12.57 1.84 -4.66
N LYS A 98 13.27 1.18 -3.73
CA LYS A 98 14.63 0.63 -3.95
C LYS A 98 14.67 -0.35 -5.11
N LYS A 99 13.62 -1.15 -5.29
CA LYS A 99 13.47 -2.11 -6.39
C LYS A 99 12.98 -1.51 -7.69
N GLN A 100 12.59 -0.24 -7.71
CA GLN A 100 11.98 0.41 -8.87
C GLN A 100 10.76 -0.38 -9.40
N LEU A 101 10.07 -1.08 -8.51
CA LEU A 101 8.89 -1.87 -8.84
C LEU A 101 7.66 -0.97 -8.72
N SER A 102 6.96 -0.73 -9.83
CA SER A 102 5.72 0.03 -9.78
C SER A 102 4.65 -0.67 -8.94
N VAL A 103 3.78 0.11 -8.31
CA VAL A 103 2.66 -0.44 -7.53
C VAL A 103 1.79 -1.37 -8.37
N VAL A 104 1.55 -1.05 -9.64
CA VAL A 104 0.79 -1.94 -10.54
C VAL A 104 1.44 -3.32 -10.69
N ASN A 105 2.75 -3.36 -10.87
CA ASN A 105 3.48 -4.63 -11.05
C ASN A 105 3.56 -5.41 -9.74
N PHE A 106 3.78 -4.72 -8.62
CA PHE A 106 3.67 -5.31 -7.29
C PHE A 106 2.30 -5.96 -7.06
N LEU A 107 1.20 -5.23 -7.30
CA LEU A 107 -0.16 -5.74 -7.12
C LEU A 107 -0.46 -6.92 -8.04
N LYS A 108 0.07 -6.92 -9.28
CA LYS A 108 -0.13 -8.02 -10.23
C LYS A 108 0.50 -9.34 -9.78
N ALA A 109 1.51 -9.31 -8.90
CA ALA A 109 2.12 -10.50 -8.32
C ALA A 109 1.19 -11.25 -7.34
N PHE A 110 0.15 -10.58 -6.84
CA PHE A 110 -0.81 -11.19 -5.91
C PHE A 110 -2.08 -11.70 -6.64
N PRO A 111 -2.75 -12.73 -6.07
CA PRO A 111 -4.07 -13.14 -6.53
C PRO A 111 -5.05 -11.96 -6.53
N ARG A 112 -5.92 -11.87 -7.54
CA ARG A 112 -6.89 -10.77 -7.73
C ARG A 112 -7.61 -10.37 -6.44
N LYS A 113 -8.10 -11.35 -5.67
CA LYS A 113 -8.83 -11.15 -4.41
C LYS A 113 -8.05 -10.47 -3.28
N LYS A 114 -6.71 -10.48 -3.34
CA LYS A 114 -5.81 -9.87 -2.33
C LYS A 114 -5.28 -8.49 -2.75
N ARG A 115 -5.49 -8.07 -4.00
CA ARG A 115 -4.92 -6.82 -4.52
C ARG A 115 -5.47 -5.59 -3.81
N LEU A 116 -6.77 -5.57 -3.53
CA LEU A 116 -7.39 -4.47 -2.79
C LEU A 116 -6.80 -4.34 -1.37
N ASP A 117 -6.64 -5.47 -0.67
CA ASP A 117 -6.00 -5.51 0.64
C ASP A 117 -4.57 -4.94 0.57
N MET A 118 -3.80 -5.29 -0.46
CA MET A 118 -2.45 -4.74 -0.65
C MET A 118 -2.45 -3.24 -0.96
N VAL A 119 -3.44 -2.73 -1.70
CA VAL A 119 -3.62 -1.28 -1.87
C VAL A 119 -3.94 -0.62 -0.52
N ASP A 120 -4.80 -1.23 0.29
CA ASP A 120 -5.14 -0.71 1.62
C ASP A 120 -3.94 -0.74 2.59
N VAL A 121 -3.05 -1.73 2.47
CA VAL A 121 -1.74 -1.74 3.16
C VAL A 121 -0.85 -0.60 2.66
N LEU A 122 -0.66 -0.47 1.34
CA LEU A 122 0.23 0.54 0.77
C LEU A 122 -0.24 1.97 1.06
N ARG A 123 -1.54 2.23 1.13
CA ARG A 123 -2.05 3.55 1.52
C ARG A 123 -2.01 3.83 3.03
N GLY A 124 -1.56 2.86 3.83
CA GLY A 124 -1.46 2.99 5.29
C GLY A 124 -2.79 2.85 6.03
N ALA A 125 -3.85 2.38 5.37
CA ALA A 125 -5.15 2.16 6.00
C ALA A 125 -5.28 0.78 6.65
N MET A 126 -4.39 -0.14 6.30
CA MET A 126 -4.19 -1.39 7.00
C MET A 126 -2.71 -1.54 7.37
N PRO A 127 -2.40 -2.12 8.53
CA PRO A 127 -1.03 -2.49 8.85
C PRO A 127 -0.56 -3.62 7.95
N ILE A 128 0.76 -3.84 7.89
CA ILE A 128 1.29 -5.08 7.31
C ILE A 128 0.77 -6.31 8.10
N PRO A 129 0.59 -7.48 7.46
CA PRO A 129 0.10 -8.68 8.13
C PRO A 129 0.99 -9.12 9.29
N LEU A 130 0.37 -9.52 10.40
CA LEU A 130 1.05 -10.21 11.50
C LEU A 130 1.26 -11.70 11.22
N ASP A 131 0.45 -12.29 10.33
CA ASP A 131 0.67 -13.66 9.89
C ASP A 131 1.95 -13.71 9.04
N PHE A 132 2.92 -14.52 9.49
CA PHE A 132 4.23 -14.56 8.87
C PHE A 132 4.18 -15.07 7.42
N LYS A 133 3.24 -15.98 7.09
CA LYS A 133 3.12 -16.51 5.73
C LYS A 133 2.57 -15.44 4.79
N GLU A 134 1.58 -14.67 5.22
CA GLU A 134 1.07 -13.53 4.45
C GLU A 134 2.15 -12.47 4.24
N LEU A 135 2.92 -12.13 5.28
CA LEU A 135 4.04 -11.19 5.15
C LEU A 135 5.17 -11.75 4.26
N SER A 136 5.44 -13.06 4.33
CA SER A 136 6.44 -13.71 3.49
C SER A 136 6.08 -13.65 2.01
N MET A 137 4.80 -13.74 1.65
CA MET A 137 4.37 -13.54 0.25
C MET A 137 4.73 -12.13 -0.24
N ILE A 138 4.56 -11.11 0.62
CA ILE A 138 4.96 -9.73 0.31
C ILE A 138 6.49 -9.66 0.15
N GLY A 139 7.23 -10.25 1.09
CA GLY A 139 8.69 -10.30 1.06
C GLY A 139 9.24 -10.98 -0.19
N GLN A 140 8.62 -12.07 -0.63
CA GLN A 140 9.01 -12.79 -1.85
C GLN A 140 8.84 -11.95 -3.11
N VAL A 141 7.72 -11.23 -3.25
CA VAL A 141 7.51 -10.28 -4.38
C VAL A 141 8.55 -9.17 -4.36
N LEU A 142 9.02 -8.81 -3.16
CA LEU A 142 10.08 -7.84 -2.94
C LEU A 142 11.45 -8.48 -2.79
N ASP A 143 11.69 -9.71 -3.29
CA ASP A 143 12.88 -10.56 -3.08
C ASP A 143 13.68 -10.24 -1.80
N LEU A 144 12.99 -10.21 -0.67
CA LEU A 144 13.59 -10.06 0.65
C LEU A 144 14.05 -11.42 1.15
N SER A 145 15.21 -11.46 1.80
CA SER A 145 15.67 -12.64 2.53
C SER A 145 14.73 -12.99 3.69
N THR A 146 14.74 -14.25 4.12
CA THR A 146 13.99 -14.68 5.29
C THR A 146 14.37 -13.87 6.54
N GLU A 147 15.65 -13.51 6.68
CA GLU A 147 16.15 -12.66 7.77
C GLU A 147 15.54 -11.26 7.75
N GLU A 148 15.42 -10.64 6.56
CA GLU A 148 14.80 -9.32 6.41
C GLU A 148 13.29 -9.38 6.71
N ILE A 149 12.60 -10.40 6.20
CA ILE A 149 11.16 -10.62 6.47
C ILE A 149 10.94 -10.82 7.97
N TYR A 150 11.80 -11.62 8.61
CA TYR A 150 11.75 -11.86 10.05
C TYR A 150 11.96 -10.58 10.85
N ALA A 151 12.92 -9.73 10.48
CA ALA A 151 13.15 -8.46 11.17
C ALA A 151 11.94 -7.51 11.06
N ILE A 152 11.31 -7.43 9.89
CA ILE A 152 10.08 -6.64 9.68
C ILE A 152 8.95 -7.20 10.56
N TRP A 153 8.77 -8.52 10.56
CA TRP A 153 7.76 -9.20 11.36
C TRP A 153 7.97 -8.98 12.87
N GLU A 154 9.19 -9.18 13.36
CA GLU A 154 9.54 -9.02 14.77
C GLU A 154 9.26 -7.58 15.25
N ASN A 155 9.67 -6.59 14.48
CA ASN A 155 9.41 -5.18 14.80
C ASN A 155 7.91 -4.89 14.87
N ARG A 156 7.14 -5.41 13.91
CA ARG A 156 5.69 -5.25 13.89
C ARG A 156 5.03 -5.90 15.11
N VAL A 157 5.43 -7.12 15.48
CA VAL A 157 4.90 -7.79 16.68
C VAL A 157 5.26 -7.01 17.94
N LYS A 158 6.49 -6.51 18.05
CA LYS A 158 6.91 -5.64 19.19
C LYS A 158 6.03 -4.40 19.29
N GLN A 159 5.81 -3.69 18.19
CA GLN A 159 4.92 -2.52 18.16
C GLN A 159 3.49 -2.86 18.60
N VAL A 160 2.96 -4.01 18.20
CA VAL A 160 1.63 -4.47 18.66
C VAL A 160 1.62 -4.75 20.16
N LEU A 161 2.65 -5.40 20.68
CA LEU A 161 2.77 -5.67 22.12
C LEU A 161 2.88 -4.37 22.92
N GLU A 162 3.73 -3.43 22.49
CA GLU A 162 3.89 -2.12 23.13
C GLU A 162 2.60 -1.31 23.11
N SER A 163 1.95 -1.20 21.95
CA SER A 163 0.68 -0.48 21.81
C SER A 163 -0.47 -1.15 22.60
N SER A 164 -0.35 -2.44 22.89
CA SER A 164 -1.28 -3.19 23.76
C SER A 164 -0.94 -3.08 25.26
N GLY A 165 0.06 -2.28 25.64
CA GLY A 165 0.42 -2.00 27.03
C GLY A 165 1.56 -2.85 27.61
N MET A 166 2.23 -3.68 26.80
CA MET A 166 3.40 -4.42 27.25
C MET A 166 4.63 -3.50 27.30
N ASN A 167 5.27 -3.38 28.47
CA ASN A 167 6.59 -2.77 28.54
C ASN A 167 7.63 -3.80 28.08
N ILE A 168 8.01 -3.75 26.80
CA ILE A 168 8.94 -4.73 26.21
C ILE A 168 10.35 -4.66 26.82
N TYR A 169 10.75 -3.51 27.39
CA TYR A 169 12.04 -3.35 28.06
C TYR A 169 12.07 -4.04 29.41
N SER A 170 11.03 -3.83 30.25
CA SER A 170 10.91 -4.53 31.53
C SER A 170 10.68 -6.04 31.37
N ASN A 171 10.10 -6.46 30.24
CA ASN A 171 9.83 -7.85 29.91
C ASN A 171 10.83 -8.43 28.88
N ALA A 172 12.01 -7.81 28.73
CA ALA A 172 12.95 -8.15 27.64
C ALA A 172 13.31 -9.64 27.60
N ALA A 173 13.48 -10.30 28.75
CA ALA A 173 13.79 -11.73 28.78
C ALA A 173 12.68 -12.59 28.15
N LEU A 174 11.40 -12.29 28.44
CA LEU A 174 10.25 -12.97 27.83
C LEU A 174 10.17 -12.67 26.34
N VAL A 175 10.27 -11.40 25.97
CA VAL A 175 10.16 -10.93 24.58
C VAL A 175 11.26 -11.54 23.72
N ASN A 176 12.51 -11.48 24.17
CA ASN A 176 13.65 -12.08 23.47
C ASN A 176 13.50 -13.59 23.37
N SER A 177 13.10 -14.29 24.45
CA SER A 177 12.89 -15.73 24.41
C SER A 177 11.79 -16.13 23.41
N MET A 178 10.71 -15.35 23.32
CA MET A 178 9.63 -15.56 22.36
C MET A 178 10.14 -15.44 20.92
N PHE A 179 10.90 -14.39 20.61
CA PHE A 179 11.44 -14.18 19.27
C PHE A 179 12.58 -15.15 18.92
N ASP A 180 13.48 -15.47 19.85
CA ASP A 180 14.50 -16.50 19.64
C ASP A 180 13.88 -17.87 19.38
N CYS A 181 12.74 -18.16 20.01
CA CYS A 181 11.95 -19.35 19.72
C CYS A 181 11.30 -19.25 18.33
N ALA A 182 10.59 -18.15 18.06
CA ALA A 182 9.93 -17.91 16.78
C ALA A 182 10.90 -18.06 15.60
N LYS A 183 12.09 -17.44 15.66
CA LYS A 183 13.12 -17.52 14.63
C LYS A 183 13.55 -18.96 14.28
N LYS A 184 13.45 -19.90 15.22
CA LYS A 184 13.80 -21.32 15.00
C LYS A 184 12.68 -22.11 14.31
N TYR A 185 11.43 -21.67 14.45
CA TYR A 185 10.24 -22.44 14.05
C TYR A 185 9.39 -21.78 12.97
N ILE A 186 9.56 -20.47 12.76
CA ILE A 186 8.98 -19.75 11.65
C ILE A 186 9.75 -20.17 10.38
N ASP A 187 9.25 -21.23 9.75
CA ASP A 187 9.43 -21.64 8.35
C ASP A 187 10.81 -21.33 7.70
N LEU A 188 11.87 -21.93 8.24
CA LEU A 188 13.16 -22.11 7.54
C LEU A 188 13.20 -23.37 6.64
N LYS A 189 12.04 -23.94 6.29
CA LYS A 189 11.96 -25.07 5.37
C LYS A 189 10.96 -24.77 4.27
N GLU A 190 11.49 -24.30 3.15
CA GLU A 190 10.86 -24.50 1.85
C GLU A 190 10.52 -25.99 1.74
N ASN A 191 9.23 -26.34 1.80
CA ASN A 191 8.81 -27.63 1.31
C ASN A 191 8.82 -27.55 -0.22
N ASN A 192 9.77 -28.29 -0.80
CA ASN A 192 9.96 -28.67 -2.19
C ASN A 192 8.72 -28.57 -3.10
#